data_AF-X0TWL9-F1
#
_entry.id   AF-X0TWL9-F1
#
_cell.length_a   1.000
_cell.length_b   1.000
_cell.length_c   1.000
_cell.angle_alpha   90.00
_cell.angle_beta   90.00
_cell.angle_gamma   90.00
#
_symmetry.space_group_name_H-M   'P 1'
#
loop_
_entity.id
_entity.type
_entity.pdbx_description
1 polymer ?
#
loop_
_entity_poly.entity_id
_entity_poly.type
_entity_poly.pdbx_seq_one_letter_code
_entity_poly.pdbx_strand_id
1 'polypeptide(L)' 'QNSPFPEDLKVQIEAFVDHYNHQRYHESINNLTPADVYFGRGQAILNKRERIKQKTIETRRLQHRKFAA' A
#
# COMPACT_ATOMS: atom_id res chain seq x y z
N GLN A 1 36.94 4.24 -9.38
CA GLN A 1 35.69 3.60 -8.93
C GLN A 1 35.38 4.15 -7.55
N ASN A 2 34.23 4.81 -7.39
CA ASN A 2 33.86 5.44 -6.11
C ASN A 2 33.22 4.38 -5.22
N SER A 3 34.01 3.77 -4.34
CA SER A 3 33.46 3.04 -3.21
C SER A 3 32.72 4.05 -2.34
N PRO A 4 31.42 3.86 -2.04
CA PRO A 4 30.71 4.76 -1.15
C PRO A 4 31.45 4.79 0.19
N PHE A 5 31.64 5.99 0.75
CA PHE A 5 32.21 6.10 2.08
C PHE A 5 31.31 5.29 3.04
N PRO A 6 31.87 4.62 4.07
CA PRO A 6 31.08 3.77 4.96
C PRO A 6 29.84 4.46 5.57
N GLU A 7 29.90 5.78 5.74
CA GLU A 7 28.79 6.58 6.24
C GLU A 7 27.67 6.76 5.20
N ASP A 8 28.01 6.95 3.92
CA ASP A 8 27.04 7.01 2.82
C ASP A 8 26.28 5.68 2.66
N LEU A 9 26.96 4.56 2.91
CA LEU A 9 26.33 3.24 2.85
C LEU A 9 25.27 3.07 3.93
N LYS A 10 25.54 3.53 5.17
CA LYS A 10 24.54 3.46 6.26
C LYS A 10 23.30 4.30 5.92
N VAL A 11 23.50 5.54 5.48
CA VAL A 11 22.40 6.43 5.09
C VAL A 11 21.54 5.79 3.99
N GLN A 12 22.18 5.17 2.99
CA GLN A 12 21.47 4.49 1.92
C GLN A 12 20.69 3.26 2.41
N ILE A 13 21.26 2.48 3.33
CA ILE A 13 20.57 1.33 3.94
C ILE A 13 19.38 1.79 4.76
N GLU A 14 19.52 2.83 5.58
CA GLU A 14 18.43 3.39 6.39
C GLU A 14 17.28 3.90 5.50
N ALA A 15 17.61 4.63 4.43
CA ALA A 15 16.63 5.08 3.46
C ALA A 15 15.91 3.91 2.77
N PHE A 16 16.63 2.84 2.43
CA PHE A 16 16.04 1.64 1.87
C PHE A 16 15.09 0.94 2.85
N VAL A 17 15.50 0.78 4.11
CA VAL A 17 14.71 0.13 5.17
C VAL A 17 13.43 0.92 5.43
N ASP A 18 13.51 2.25 5.52
CA ASP A 18 12.33 3.11 5.70
C ASP A 18 11.34 2.92 4.54
N HIS A 19 11.83 3.05 3.30
CA HIS A 19 11.00 2.90 2.11
C HIS A 19 10.35 1.52 2.03
N TYR A 20 11.10 0.45 2.25
CA TYR A 20 10.62 -0.92 2.18
C TYR A 20 9.53 -1.19 3.21
N ASN A 21 9.72 -0.74 4.45
CA ASN A 21 8.84 -1.05 5.56
C ASN A 21 7.61 -0.14 5.66
N HIS A 22 7.70 1.12 5.23
CA HIS A 22 6.66 2.11 5.51
C HIS A 22 5.99 2.68 4.27
N GLN A 23 6.62 2.60 3.10
CA GLN A 23 6.14 3.30 1.91
C GLN A 23 5.76 2.34 0.78
N ARG A 24 6.47 1.22 0.66
CA ARG A 24 6.25 0.23 -0.39
C ARG A 24 5.14 -0.74 0.01
N TYR A 25 4.16 -0.90 -0.88
CA TYR A 25 3.17 -1.98 -0.79
C TYR A 25 3.75 -3.28 -1.36
N HIS A 26 3.43 -4.40 -0.72
CA HIS A 26 3.92 -5.72 -1.15
C HIS A 26 2.77 -6.67 -1.44
N GLU A 27 2.83 -7.31 -2.61
CA GLU A 27 1.76 -8.18 -3.12
C GLU A 27 1.53 -9.39 -2.21
N SER A 28 2.59 -9.98 -1.65
CA SER A 28 2.53 -11.13 -0.75
C SER A 28 1.74 -10.86 0.54
N ILE A 29 1.58 -9.59 0.93
CA ILE A 29 0.80 -9.16 2.10
C ILE A 29 -0.37 -8.29 1.69
N ASN A 30 -1.06 -8.68 0.60
CA ASN A 30 -2.30 -8.04 0.13
C ASN A 30 -2.14 -6.55 -0.18
N ASN A 31 -0.96 -6.15 -0.69
CA ASN A 31 -0.62 -4.76 -0.95
C ASN A 31 -0.76 -3.88 0.30
N LEU A 32 -0.29 -4.38 1.44
CA LEU A 32 -0.03 -3.62 2.66
C LEU A 32 1.46 -3.30 2.78
N THR A 33 1.80 -2.35 3.66
CA THR A 33 3.19 -2.12 4.05
C THR A 33 3.58 -3.12 5.14
N PRO A 34 4.87 -3.52 5.25
CA PRO A 34 5.31 -4.40 6.32
C PRO A 34 5.04 -3.81 7.70
N ALA A 35 5.20 -2.49 7.86
CA ALA A 35 4.86 -1.79 9.10
C ALA A 35 3.38 -1.95 9.48
N ASP A 36 2.45 -1.82 8.53
CA ASP A 36 1.02 -2.00 8.84
C ASP A 36 0.66 -3.42 9.27
N VAL A 37 1.36 -4.42 8.74
CA VAL A 37 1.21 -5.81 9.17
C VAL A 37 1.80 -6.00 10.57
N TYR A 38 3.03 -5.53 10.78
CA TYR A 38 3.72 -5.63 12.07
C TYR A 38 2.95 -4.96 13.21
N PHE A 39 2.44 -3.75 12.99
CA PHE A 39 1.65 -3.01 13.98
C PHE A 39 0.18 -3.45 14.05
N GLY A 40 -0.22 -4.52 13.35
CA GLY A 40 -1.57 -5.09 13.43
C GLY A 40 -2.68 -4.22 12.79
N ARG A 41 -2.33 -3.23 11.97
CA ARG A 41 -3.29 -2.34 11.29
C ARG A 41 -3.87 -2.94 10.01
N GLY A 42 -3.28 -4.04 9.51
CA GLY A 42 -3.59 -4.62 8.20
C GLY A 42 -5.08 -4.91 7.97
N GLN A 43 -5.74 -5.59 8.92
CA GLN A 43 -7.14 -5.98 8.73
C GLN A 43 -8.08 -4.76 8.63
N ALA A 44 -7.83 -3.71 9.41
CA ALA A 44 -8.63 -2.48 9.37
C ALA A 44 -8.52 -1.79 8.00
N ILE A 45 -7.31 -1.76 7.41
CA ILE A 45 -7.07 -1.20 6.08
C ILE A 45 -7.81 -2.01 5.01
N LEU A 46 -7.72 -3.34 5.05
CA LEU A 46 -8.39 -4.21 4.08
C LEU A 46 -9.92 -4.07 4.16
N ASN A 47 -10.49 -4.07 5.36
CA ASN A 47 -11.93 -3.86 5.57
C ASN A 47 -12.40 -2.52 5.02
N LYS A 48 -11.62 -1.45 5.21
CA LYS A 48 -11.93 -0.13 4.64
C LYS A 48 -11.90 -0.16 3.11
N ARG A 49 -10.89 -0.80 2.50
CA ARG A 49 -10.75 -0.92 1.04
C ARG A 49 -11.92 -1.70 0.44
N GLU A 50 -12.33 -2.79 1.06
CA GLU A 50 -13.46 -3.60 0.61
C GLU A 50 -14.77 -2.79 0.57
N ARG A 51 -15.08 -2.06 1.67
CA ARG A 51 -16.26 -1.19 1.74
C ARG A 51 -16.27 -0.14 0.64
N ILE A 52 -15.12 0.47 0.35
CA ILE A 52 -15.01 1.46 -0.74
C ILE A 52 -15.26 0.78 -2.09
N LYS A 53 -14.62 -0.37 -2.36
CA LYS A 53 -14.79 -1.12 -3.60
C LYS A 53 -16.26 -1.49 -3.86
N GLN A 54 -16.97 -1.97 -2.85
CA GLN A 54 -18.40 -2.30 -2.95
C GLN A 54 -19.23 -1.07 -3.32
N LYS A 55 -19.08 0.05 -2.60
CA LYS A 55 -19.78 1.32 -2.88
C LYS A 55 -19.51 1.84 -4.29
N THR A 56 -18.28 1.74 -4.77
CA THR A 56 -17.91 2.16 -6.13
C THR A 56 -18.59 1.29 -7.19
N ILE A 57 -18.63 -0.03 -6.99
CA ILE A 57 -19.32 -0.96 -7.92
C ILE A 57 -20.81 -0.67 -7.95
N GLU A 58 -21.46 -0.46 -6.81
CA GLU A 58 -22.89 -0.13 -6.73
C GLU A 58 -23.22 1.18 -7.45
N THR A 59 -22.42 2.22 -7.21
CA THR A 59 -22.56 3.51 -7.89
C THR A 59 -22.46 3.35 -9.40
N ARG A 60 -21.46 2.58 -9.88
CA ARG A 60 -21.27 2.31 -11.30
C ARG A 60 -22.46 1.56 -11.90
N ARG A 61 -23.01 0.56 -11.21
CA ARG A 61 -24.21 -0.18 -11.63
C ARG A 61 -25.43 0.73 -11.72
N LEU A 62 -25.61 1.64 -10.77
CA LEU A 62 -26.72 2.60 -10.79
C LEU A 62 -26.61 3.55 -11.98
N GLN A 63 -25.42 4.12 -12.22
CA GLN A 63 -25.17 5.01 -13.37
C GLN A 63 -25.44 4.27 -14.69
N HIS A 64 -24.93 3.05 -14.84
CA HIS A 64 -25.18 2.26 -16.05
C HIS A 64 -26.67 2.01 -16.29
N ARG A 65 -27.45 1.67 -15.25
CA ARG A 65 -28.91 1.50 -15.40
C ARG A 65 -29.63 2.78 -15.80
N LYS A 66 -29.17 3.95 -15.32
CA LYS A 66 -29.73 5.25 -15.70
C LYS A 66 -29.45 5.62 -17.16
N PHE A 67 -28.30 5.23 -17.71
CA PHE A 67 -27.92 5.53 -19.09
C PHE A 67 -28.41 4.49 -20.11
N ALA A 68 -28.76 3.29 -19.66
CA ALA A 68 -29.29 2.22 -20.52
C ALA A 68 -30.82 2.20 -20.62
N ALA A 69 -31.51 3.08 -19.89
CA ALA A 69 -32.94 3.35 -19.98
C ALA A 69 -33.17 4.58 -20.87
#